data_AF-K1TFE3-F1
#
_entry.id   AF-K1TFE3-F1
#
_cell.length_a   1.000
_cell.length_b   1.000
_cell.length_c   1.000
_cell.angle_alpha   90.00
_cell.angle_beta   90.00
_cell.angle_gamma   90.00
#
_symmetry.space_group_name_H-M   'P 1'
#
loop_
_entity.id
_entity.type
_entity.pdbx_description
1 polymer ?
#
loop_
_entity_poly.entity_id
_entity_poly.type
_entity_poly.pdbx_seq_one_letter_code
_entity_poly.pdbx_strand_id
1 'polypeptide(L)'
;MFKALKAVCDAHGLYLAVQCCEHLNRSLVIDAPCQERYNFDEVTVRPIAHAGGAMGTAAYENFAQPVMVERVVAHLGLDIGQTLIGMHLKRVAVPVRLQYKKIGEAVLTAAKTRPPLIGGPRAHYEENRP
;
A
#
# COMPACT_ATOMS: atom_id res chain seq x y z
N MET A 1 -5.85 8.84 -11.35
CA MET A 1 -4.84 8.36 -10.37
C MET A 1 -4.65 6.85 -10.44
N PHE A 2 -5.68 6.03 -10.18
CA PHE A 2 -5.59 4.55 -10.19
C PHE A 2 -4.89 3.97 -11.43
N LYS A 3 -5.37 4.29 -12.64
CA LYS A 3 -4.78 3.78 -13.89
C LYS A 3 -3.28 4.04 -14.03
N ALA A 4 -2.81 5.22 -13.61
CA ALA A 4 -1.40 5.58 -13.65
C ALA A 4 -0.57 4.75 -12.67
N LEU A 5 -1.05 4.57 -11.43
CA LEU A 5 -0.39 3.72 -10.43
C LEU A 5 -0.37 2.26 -10.87
N LYS A 6 -1.50 1.74 -11.36
CA LYS A 6 -1.62 0.36 -11.84
C LYS A 6 -0.67 0.09 -13.00
N ALA A 7 -0.60 0.98 -14.00
CA ALA A 7 0.31 0.84 -15.13
C ALA A 7 1.79 0.74 -14.70
N VAL A 8 2.21 1.57 -13.74
CA VAL A 8 3.58 1.51 -13.19
C VAL A 8 3.79 0.22 -12.39
N CYS A 9 2.85 -0.16 -11.52
CA CYS A 9 2.94 -1.40 -10.77
C CYS A 9 3.09 -2.62 -11.70
N ASP A 10 2.27 -2.71 -12.74
CA ASP A 10 2.29 -3.82 -13.69
C ASP A 10 3.60 -3.90 -14.47
N ALA A 11 4.11 -2.76 -14.96
CA ALA A 11 5.38 -2.70 -15.65
C ALA A 11 6.57 -3.16 -14.79
N HIS A 12 6.43 -3.09 -13.46
CA HIS A 12 7.45 -3.53 -12.49
C HIS A 12 7.11 -4.86 -11.79
N GLY A 13 6.05 -5.56 -12.20
CA GLY A 13 5.63 -6.83 -11.58
C GLY A 13 5.20 -6.69 -10.11
N LEU A 14 4.65 -5.53 -9.74
CA LEU A 14 4.19 -5.21 -8.40
C LEU A 14 2.68 -5.39 -8.28
N TYR A 15 2.22 -5.91 -7.15
CA TYR A 15 0.81 -5.88 -6.79
C TYR A 15 0.44 -4.55 -6.14
N LEU A 16 -0.61 -3.90 -6.65
CA LEU A 16 -1.17 -2.69 -6.06
C LEU A 16 -2.25 -3.05 -5.04
N ALA A 17 -2.21 -2.41 -3.87
CA ALA A 17 -3.28 -2.43 -2.90
C ALA A 17 -3.75 -1.00 -2.61
N VAL A 18 -5.06 -0.81 -2.56
CA VAL A 18 -5.67 0.52 -2.38
C VAL A 18 -6.52 0.51 -1.12
N GLN A 19 -6.05 1.25 -0.11
CA GLN A 19 -6.73 1.40 1.17
C GLN A 19 -8.03 2.22 1.02
N CYS A 20 -9.12 1.72 1.59
CA CYS A 20 -10.37 2.47 1.79
C CYS A 20 -10.30 3.37 3.03
N CYS A 21 -11.24 4.32 3.17
CA CYS A 21 -11.30 5.13 4.39
C CYS A 21 -11.68 4.32 5.64
N GLU A 22 -11.60 4.96 6.79
CA GLU A 22 -11.89 4.39 8.11
C GLU A 22 -13.32 3.83 8.25
N HIS A 23 -14.29 4.27 7.44
CA HIS A 23 -15.64 3.70 7.43
C HIS A 23 -15.68 2.23 7.01
N LEU A 24 -14.68 1.78 6.23
CA LEU A 24 -14.47 0.37 5.89
C LEU A 24 -13.29 -0.22 6.66
N ASN A 25 -12.99 0.33 7.84
CA ASN A 25 -11.90 -0.12 8.70
C ASN A 25 -10.53 -0.18 8.01
N ARG A 26 -10.32 0.65 6.97
CA ARG A 26 -9.10 0.66 6.16
C ARG A 26 -8.81 -0.67 5.45
N SER A 27 -9.84 -1.48 5.20
CA SER A 27 -9.77 -2.61 4.28
C SER A 27 -9.25 -2.17 2.92
N LEU A 28 -8.63 -3.07 2.17
CA LEU A 28 -7.99 -2.74 0.91
C LEU A 28 -8.63 -3.45 -0.26
N VAL A 29 -8.74 -2.73 -1.37
CA VAL A 29 -9.03 -3.33 -2.67
C VAL A 29 -7.73 -3.85 -3.26
N ILE A 30 -7.70 -5.13 -3.65
CA ILE A 30 -6.63 -5.78 -4.42
C ILE A 30 -7.22 -6.61 -5.56
N ASP A 31 -6.35 -7.17 -6.41
CA ASP A 31 -6.74 -8.16 -7.43
C ASP A 31 -6.68 -9.57 -6.83
N ALA A 32 -7.59 -10.47 -7.21
CA ALA A 32 -7.66 -11.83 -6.67
C ALA A 32 -6.32 -12.60 -6.70
N PRO A 33 -5.50 -12.54 -7.77
CA PRO A 33 -4.19 -13.19 -7.77
C PRO A 33 -3.22 -12.68 -6.69
N CYS A 34 -3.37 -11.44 -6.23
CA CYS A 34 -2.62 -10.91 -5.10
C CYS A 34 -3.09 -11.54 -3.79
N GLN A 35 -4.41 -11.61 -3.59
CA GLN A 35 -5.04 -12.20 -2.41
C GLN A 35 -4.59 -13.65 -2.25
N GLU A 36 -4.67 -14.45 -3.30
CA GLU A 36 -4.28 -15.86 -3.31
C GLU A 36 -2.78 -16.03 -3.03
N ARG A 37 -1.94 -15.26 -3.72
CA ARG A 37 -0.48 -15.35 -3.60
C ARG A 37 0.02 -15.08 -2.18
N TYR A 38 -0.58 -14.11 -1.51
CA TYR A 38 -0.17 -13.70 -0.17
C TYR A 38 -1.06 -14.26 0.95
N ASN A 39 -2.11 -15.01 0.59
CA ASN A 39 -3.10 -15.58 1.50
C ASN A 39 -3.67 -14.52 2.47
N PHE A 40 -4.13 -13.40 1.92
CA PHE A 40 -4.77 -12.34 2.70
C PHE A 40 -6.23 -12.67 3.00
N ASP A 41 -6.70 -12.32 4.19
CA ASP A 41 -8.08 -12.60 4.61
C ASP A 41 -9.06 -11.70 3.86
N GLU A 42 -9.93 -12.31 3.05
CA GLU A 42 -11.00 -11.62 2.32
C GLU A 42 -12.11 -11.15 3.27
N VAL A 43 -12.67 -9.98 3.00
CA VAL A 43 -13.82 -9.42 3.71
C VAL A 43 -14.91 -9.01 2.72
N THR A 44 -16.17 -9.17 3.09
CA THR A 44 -17.29 -8.87 2.19
C THR A 44 -17.76 -7.43 2.33
N VAL A 45 -17.38 -6.58 1.36
CA VAL A 45 -17.95 -5.24 1.19
C VAL A 45 -17.71 -4.75 -0.24
N ARG A 46 -18.54 -3.83 -0.73
CA ARG A 46 -18.25 -3.07 -1.95
C ARG A 46 -18.05 -1.60 -1.58
N PRO A 47 -16.87 -1.00 -1.83
CA PRO A 47 -16.67 0.42 -1.57
C PRO A 47 -17.51 1.26 -2.53
N ILE A 48 -18.06 2.34 -1.98
CA ILE A 48 -18.72 3.40 -2.74
C ILE A 48 -18.09 4.74 -2.37
N ALA A 49 -18.25 5.77 -3.21
CA ALA A 49 -17.57 7.06 -2.98
C ALA A 49 -17.85 7.65 -1.59
N HIS A 50 -19.07 7.47 -1.07
CA HIS A 50 -19.49 7.93 0.24
C HIS A 50 -19.11 7.01 1.41
N ALA A 51 -18.70 5.76 1.15
CA ALA A 51 -18.29 4.78 2.15
C ALA A 51 -17.20 3.87 1.57
N GLY A 52 -15.94 4.24 1.84
CA GLY A 52 -14.73 3.63 1.26
C GLY A 52 -13.87 4.61 0.46
N GLY A 53 -14.47 5.71 -0.01
CA GLY A 53 -13.79 6.81 -0.69
C GLY A 53 -13.63 6.61 -2.20
N ALA A 54 -13.39 7.71 -2.92
CA ALA A 54 -13.32 7.71 -4.38
C ALA A 54 -12.18 6.83 -4.92
N MET A 55 -11.04 6.78 -4.25
CA MET A 55 -9.90 5.98 -4.70
C MET A 55 -10.15 4.47 -4.51
N GLY A 56 -10.75 4.05 -3.40
CA GLY A 56 -11.16 2.66 -3.19
C GLY A 56 -12.24 2.23 -4.18
N THR A 57 -13.24 3.07 -4.41
CA THR A 57 -14.28 2.83 -5.43
C THR A 57 -13.67 2.68 -6.82
N ALA A 58 -12.80 3.61 -7.22
CA ALA A 58 -12.11 3.56 -8.51
C ALA A 58 -11.24 2.31 -8.65
N ALA A 59 -10.58 1.86 -7.58
CA ALA A 59 -9.82 0.62 -7.61
C ALA A 59 -10.72 -0.59 -7.83
N TYR A 60 -11.82 -0.69 -7.09
CA TYR A 60 -12.76 -1.79 -7.21
C TYR A 60 -13.38 -1.87 -8.60
N GLU A 61 -13.66 -0.72 -9.23
CA GLU A 61 -14.24 -0.67 -10.58
C GLU A 61 -13.24 -0.95 -11.71
N ASN A 62 -11.93 -0.83 -11.45
CA ASN A 62 -10.90 -0.89 -12.51
C ASN A 62 -9.90 -2.04 -12.34
N PHE A 63 -9.91 -2.79 -11.23
CA PHE A 63 -9.23 -4.09 -11.17
C PHE A 63 -9.97 -5.13 -12.03
N ALA A 64 -9.26 -6.14 -12.51
CA ALA A 64 -9.86 -7.20 -13.32
C ALA A 64 -10.74 -8.13 -12.47
N GLN A 65 -10.23 -8.53 -11.29
CA GLN A 65 -10.93 -9.37 -10.32
C GLN A 65 -10.80 -8.74 -8.93
N PRO A 66 -11.52 -7.63 -8.67
CA PRO A 66 -11.41 -6.89 -7.42
C PRO A 66 -11.87 -7.75 -6.24
N VAL A 67 -11.07 -7.79 -5.19
CA VAL A 67 -11.44 -8.37 -3.88
C VAL A 67 -11.09 -7.40 -2.78
N MET A 68 -11.84 -7.46 -1.68
CA MET A 68 -11.60 -6.68 -0.48
C MET A 68 -10.89 -7.55 0.55
N VAL A 69 -9.83 -7.03 1.17
CA VAL A 69 -9.11 -7.73 2.24
C VAL A 69 -9.02 -6.91 3.51
N GLU A 70 -8.98 -7.59 4.65
CA GLU A 70 -8.89 -6.96 5.98
C GLU A 70 -7.60 -6.16 6.12
N ARG A 71 -6.48 -6.74 5.68
CA ARG A 71 -5.15 -6.12 5.77
C ARG A 71 -4.18 -6.68 4.74
N VAL A 72 -3.10 -5.94 4.51
CA VAL A 72 -1.93 -6.40 3.74
C VAL A 72 -0.63 -6.18 4.52
N VAL A 73 0.44 -6.83 4.08
CA VAL A 73 1.83 -6.58 4.52
C VAL A 73 2.66 -6.17 3.31
N ALA A 74 2.74 -4.87 3.06
CA ALA A 74 3.32 -4.25 1.87
C ALA A 74 4.80 -3.92 2.04
N HIS A 75 5.53 -3.99 0.92
CA HIS A 75 6.97 -3.67 0.85
C HIS A 75 7.24 -2.18 0.62
N LEU A 76 6.28 -1.49 -0.01
CA LEU A 76 6.34 -0.09 -0.45
C LEU A 76 5.00 0.58 -0.13
N GLY A 77 4.99 1.90 0.04
CA GLY A 77 3.76 2.65 0.29
C GLY A 77 3.83 4.10 -0.17
N LEU A 78 2.70 4.60 -0.65
CA LEU A 78 2.45 6.01 -0.95
C LEU A 78 1.20 6.45 -0.17
N ASP A 79 1.36 7.43 0.70
CA ASP A 79 0.26 8.07 1.41
C ASP A 79 0.05 9.47 0.84
N ILE A 80 -1.15 9.70 0.30
CA ILE A 80 -1.55 10.93 -0.37
C ILE A 80 -2.66 11.56 0.47
N GLY A 81 -2.35 12.68 1.11
CA GLY A 81 -3.29 13.36 2.02
C GLY A 81 -3.21 12.90 3.47
N GLN A 82 -2.13 12.21 3.87
CA GLN A 82 -1.86 11.81 5.26
C GLN A 82 -2.96 10.93 5.86
N THR A 83 -3.43 9.98 5.06
CA THR A 83 -4.47 9.03 5.42
C THR A 83 -3.96 7.87 6.28
N LEU A 84 -2.65 7.80 6.54
CA LEU A 84 -1.96 6.79 7.36
C LEU A 84 -2.04 5.39 6.75
N ILE A 85 -0.90 4.93 6.21
CA ILE A 85 -0.73 3.57 5.64
C ILE A 85 0.24 2.69 6.44
N GLY A 86 0.77 3.21 7.55
CA GLY A 86 1.86 2.56 8.30
C GLY A 86 1.51 1.17 8.84
N MET A 87 0.23 0.94 9.15
CA MET A 87 -0.27 -0.37 9.59
C MET A 87 -0.15 -1.47 8.53
N HIS A 88 -0.04 -1.08 7.26
CA HIS A 88 0.09 -2.00 6.14
C HIS A 88 1.54 -2.28 5.75
N LEU A 89 2.51 -1.54 6.28
CA LEU A 89 3.91 -1.70 5.88
C LEU A 89 4.61 -2.79 6.68
N LYS A 90 5.39 -3.62 5.99
CA LYS A 90 6.29 -4.59 6.62
C LYS A 90 7.28 -3.86 7.53
N ARG A 91 7.52 -4.41 8.73
CA ARG A 91 8.58 -3.92 9.61
C ARG A 91 9.95 -4.22 8.98
N VAL A 92 10.86 -3.25 8.80
CA VAL A 92 10.88 -1.85 9.26
C VAL A 92 10.55 -0.88 8.12
N ALA A 93 9.57 0.00 8.33
CA ALA A 93 9.26 1.08 7.39
C ALA A 93 10.32 2.19 7.44
N VAL A 94 10.75 2.66 6.26
CA VAL A 94 11.76 3.71 6.07
C VAL A 94 11.21 4.76 5.12
N PRO A 95 11.06 6.03 5.57
CA PRO A 95 10.58 7.11 4.71
C PRO A 95 11.50 7.33 3.50
N VAL A 96 10.91 7.52 2.32
CA VAL A 96 11.61 7.85 1.08
C VAL A 96 11.41 9.34 0.79
N ARG A 97 12.52 10.07 0.62
CA ARG A 97 12.48 11.50 0.27
C ARG A 97 12.32 11.65 -1.24
N LEU A 98 11.08 11.75 -1.69
CA LEU A 98 10.76 12.05 -3.09
C LEU A 98 11.10 13.50 -3.45
N GLN A 99 11.40 13.74 -4.73
CA GLN A 99 11.56 15.09 -5.28
C GLN A 99 10.26 15.90 -5.10
N TYR A 100 9.11 15.28 -5.41
CA TYR A 100 7.78 15.88 -5.24
C TYR A 100 7.26 15.67 -3.81
N LYS A 101 6.64 16.71 -3.25
CA LYS A 101 6.10 16.71 -1.86
C LYS A 101 4.58 16.69 -1.79
N LYS A 102 3.89 16.91 -2.90
CA LYS A 102 2.43 16.94 -2.98
C LYS A 102 1.92 16.37 -4.30
N ILE A 103 0.67 15.94 -4.32
CA ILE A 103 -0.13 15.69 -5.52
C ILE A 103 -1.36 16.57 -5.45
N GLY A 104 -1.44 17.59 -6.31
CA GLY A 104 -2.34 18.72 -6.07
C GLY A 104 -2.02 19.36 -4.72
N GLU A 105 -3.02 19.50 -3.85
CA GLU A 105 -2.83 20.03 -2.49
C GLU A 105 -2.50 18.97 -1.44
N ALA A 106 -2.66 17.69 -1.77
CA ALA A 106 -2.46 16.59 -0.83
C ALA A 106 -0.96 16.34 -0.59
N VAL A 107 -0.55 16.32 0.69
CA VAL A 107 0.82 15.97 1.08
C VAL A 107 1.13 14.54 0.66
N LEU A 108 2.29 14.35 0.02
CA LEU A 108 2.79 13.07 -0.44
C LEU A 108 3.86 12.54 0.51
N THR A 109 3.60 11.40 1.12
CA THR A 109 4.58 10.64 1.90
C THR A 109 4.83 9.30 1.22
N ALA A 110 6.10 8.91 1.11
CA ALA A 110 6.49 7.62 0.56
C ALA A 110 7.32 6.84 1.58
N ALA A 111 7.19 5.53 1.55
CA ALA A 111 8.00 4.64 2.38
C ALA A 111 8.37 3.38 1.62
N LYS A 112 9.58 2.88 1.88
CA LYS A 112 10.00 1.50 1.58
C LYS A 112 10.11 0.73 2.88
N THR A 113 10.37 -0.56 2.79
CA THR A 113 10.64 -1.41 3.96
C THR A 113 11.98 -2.09 3.83
N ARG A 114 12.59 -2.42 4.97
CA ARG A 114 13.83 -3.19 5.05
C ARG A 114 13.79 -4.19 6.20
N PRO A 115 14.62 -5.24 6.19
CA PRO A 115 14.78 -6.12 7.34
C PRO A 115 15.22 -5.34 8.60
N PRO A 116 14.76 -5.74 9.80
CA PRO A 116 15.32 -5.24 11.04
C PRO A 116 16.82 -5.57 11.12
N LEU A 117 17.63 -4.59 11.53
CA LEU A 117 19.00 -4.87 11.96
C LEU A 117 18.93 -5.38 13.39
N ILE A 118 19.49 -6.56 13.60
CA ILE A 118 19.50 -7.26 14.89
C ILE A 118 20.92 -7.67 15.23
N GLY A 119 21.26 -7.64 16.52
CA GLY A 119 22.59 -8.00 16.99
C GLY A 119 22.99 -7.24 18.25
N GLY A 120 23.86 -7.85 19.05
CA GLY A 120 24.43 -7.22 20.25
C GLY A 120 25.59 -6.27 19.93
N PRO A 121 26.34 -5.79 20.94
CA PRO A 121 27.37 -4.75 20.79
C PRO A 121 28.53 -5.07 19.82
N ARG A 122 28.68 -6.33 19.41
CA ARG A 122 29.73 -6.81 18.50
C ARG A 122 29.22 -7.04 17.07
N ALA A 123 27.97 -6.70 16.79
CA ALA A 123 27.40 -6.88 15.47
C ALA A 123 27.99 -5.87 14.48
N HIS A 124 28.34 -6.36 13.29
CA HIS A 124 28.78 -5.55 12.16
C HIS A 124 27.75 -5.67 11.05
N TYR A 125 27.48 -4.57 10.36
CA TYR A 125 26.56 -4.52 9.24
C TYR A 125 27.28 -3.90 8.05
N GLU A 126 27.03 -4.42 6.86
CA GLU A 126 27.58 -3.85 5.62
C GLU A 126 27.04 -2.42 5.40
N GLU A 127 27.90 -1.49 5.01
CA GLU A 127 27.55 -0.06 4.83
C GLU A 127 26.42 0.17 3.82
N ASN A 128 26.21 -0.74 2.87
CA ASN A 128 25.31 -0.55 1.72
C ASN A 128 24.13 -1.52 1.65
N ARG A 129 23.66 -2.06 2.78
CA ARG A 129 22.47 -2.92 2.76
C ARG A 129 21.20 -2.08 2.53
N PRO A 130 20.39 -2.34 1.48
CA PRO A 130 19.26 -1.50 1.10
C PRO A 130 18.12 -1.42 2.13
#